data_AF-H3CDR3-F1
#
_entry.id   AF-H3CDR3-F1
#
_cell.length_a   1.000
_cell.length_b   1.000
_cell.length_c   1.000
_cell.angle_alpha   90.00
_cell.angle_beta   90.00
_cell.angle_gamma   90.00
#
_symmetry.space_group_name_H-M   'P 1'
#
loop_
_entity.id
_entity.type
_entity.pdbx_description
1 polymer ?
#
loop_
_entity_poly.entity_id
_entity_poly.type
_entity_poly.pdbx_seq_one_letter_code
_entity_poly.pdbx_strand_id
1 'polypeptide(L)'
;QPFEEASLQAREQFKMDLQHYQAQLTPAQLQQQSVEKRQKMAQRKAIRKKRELTSLGKPKRPRSPFNIFMSEHFAEARGSTTPGKMKSLLEDWRNLLGHQKQVYKQLAEDDKVRYKNEIKSWEEHMVDIGREDLIREQTLSKKKKTAVKRPPAVKSTKKAKTTAAK
;
A
#
# COMPACT_ATOMS: atom_id res chain seq x y z
N GLN A 1 -2.56 -33.69 34.36
CA GLN A 1 -2.48 -32.73 33.26
C GLN A 1 -1.40 -31.70 33.59
N PRO A 2 -0.11 -32.05 33.45
CA PRO A 2 0.98 -31.25 34.03
C PRO A 2 1.11 -29.86 33.40
N PHE A 3 0.81 -29.72 32.11
CA PHE A 3 0.86 -28.43 31.42
C PHE A 3 -0.26 -27.47 31.81
N GLU A 4 -1.42 -27.98 32.19
CA GLU A 4 -2.57 -27.16 32.60
C GLU A 4 -2.35 -26.57 33.99
N GLU A 5 -1.89 -27.40 34.94
CA GLU A 5 -1.51 -26.97 36.28
C GLU A 5 -0.36 -25.94 36.22
N ALA A 6 0.68 -26.21 35.42
CA ALA A 6 1.76 -25.26 35.21
C ALA A 6 1.28 -23.95 34.57
N SER A 7 0.32 -24.00 33.64
CA SER A 7 -0.26 -22.80 33.02
C SER A 7 -1.06 -21.96 34.02
N LEU A 8 -1.84 -22.60 34.90
CA LEU A 8 -2.59 -21.92 35.95
C LEU A 8 -1.65 -21.23 36.93
N GLN A 9 -0.62 -21.93 37.41
CA GLN A 9 0.40 -21.37 38.30
C GLN A 9 1.13 -20.19 37.64
N ALA A 10 1.56 -20.33 36.38
CA ALA A 10 2.22 -19.26 35.64
C ALA A 10 1.30 -18.03 35.46
N ARG A 11 0.00 -18.25 35.26
CA ARG A 11 -0.99 -17.16 35.16
C ARG A 11 -1.16 -16.42 36.48
N GLU A 12 -1.13 -17.13 37.61
CA GLU A 12 -1.21 -16.52 38.95
C GLU A 12 0.04 -15.71 39.26
N GLN A 13 1.23 -16.27 38.99
CA GLN A 13 2.49 -15.54 39.10
C GLN A 13 2.50 -14.27 38.23
N PHE A 14 2.11 -14.39 36.95
CA PHE A 14 2.02 -13.24 36.04
C PHE A 14 1.09 -12.13 36.55
N LYS A 15 -0.03 -12.47 37.20
CA LYS A 15 -0.94 -11.46 37.77
C LYS A 15 -0.25 -10.67 38.90
N MET A 16 0.44 -11.37 39.79
CA MET A 16 1.18 -10.73 40.89
C MET A 16 2.30 -9.83 40.34
N ASP A 17 3.09 -10.34 39.39
CA ASP A 17 4.16 -9.60 38.73
C ASP A 17 3.65 -8.35 38.01
N LEU A 18 2.50 -8.46 37.32
CA LEU A 18 1.88 -7.34 36.64
C LEU A 18 1.43 -6.25 37.60
N GLN A 19 0.89 -6.61 38.78
CA GLN A 19 0.51 -5.65 39.81
C GLN A 19 1.73 -4.91 40.36
N HIS A 20 2.80 -5.63 40.68
CA HIS A 20 4.06 -5.03 41.12
C HIS A 20 4.65 -4.09 40.06
N TYR A 21 4.65 -4.52 38.80
CA TYR A 21 5.11 -3.71 37.68
C TYR A 21 4.29 -2.43 37.49
N GLN A 22 2.96 -2.53 37.56
CA GLN A 22 2.06 -1.37 37.45
C GLN A 22 2.26 -0.38 38.61
N ALA A 23 2.53 -0.86 39.82
CA ALA A 23 2.80 0.01 40.97
C ALA A 23 4.14 0.75 40.87
N GLN A 24 5.14 0.18 40.18
CA GLN A 24 6.47 0.80 39.98
C GLN A 24 6.51 1.80 38.81
N LEU A 25 5.46 1.83 37.97
CA LEU A 25 5.44 2.63 36.75
C LEU A 25 5.17 4.12 37.05
N THR A 26 6.07 4.97 36.55
CA THR A 26 5.87 6.42 36.59
C THR A 26 4.89 6.89 35.52
N PRO A 27 4.19 8.02 35.70
CA PRO A 27 3.31 8.59 34.68
C PRO A 27 4.00 8.82 33.32
N ALA A 28 5.27 9.22 33.34
CA ALA A 28 6.07 9.41 32.13
C ALA A 28 6.32 8.09 31.39
N GLN A 29 6.66 7.01 32.10
CA GLN A 29 6.83 5.68 31.50
C GLN A 29 5.52 5.14 30.93
N LEU A 30 4.39 5.37 31.60
CA LEU A 30 3.07 5.00 31.08
C LEU A 30 2.76 5.72 29.76
N GLN A 31 3.04 7.03 29.69
CA GLN A 31 2.88 7.80 28.46
C GLN A 31 3.78 7.26 27.34
N GLN A 32 5.06 7.03 27.63
CA GLN A 32 6.00 6.46 26.66
C GLN A 32 5.52 5.10 26.12
N GLN A 33 5.10 4.19 27.00
CA GLN A 33 4.54 2.90 26.58
C GLN A 33 3.29 3.04 25.71
N SER A 34 2.43 4.00 26.02
CA SER A 34 1.23 4.24 25.21
C SER A 34 1.59 4.69 23.79
N VAL A 35 2.62 5.55 23.66
CA VAL A 35 3.14 6.04 22.38
C VAL A 35 3.79 4.90 21.60
N GLU A 36 4.65 4.11 22.24
CA GLU A 36 5.30 2.95 21.62
C GLU A 36 4.28 1.90 21.15
N LYS A 37 3.28 1.60 21.97
CA LYS A 37 2.17 0.70 21.59
C LYS A 37 1.42 1.25 20.38
N ARG A 38 1.11 2.55 20.36
CA ARG A 38 0.44 3.21 19.22
C ARG A 38 1.29 3.14 17.95
N GLN A 39 2.60 3.40 18.04
CA GLN A 39 3.54 3.30 16.92
C GLN A 39 3.63 1.87 16.38
N LYS A 40 3.79 0.88 17.27
CA LYS A 40 3.84 -0.55 16.91
C LYS A 40 2.55 -1.01 16.22
N MET A 41 1.39 -0.61 16.73
CA MET A 41 0.11 -0.93 16.12
C MET A 41 -0.07 -0.25 14.75
N ALA A 42 0.33 1.03 14.63
CA ALA A 42 0.32 1.74 13.36
C ALA A 42 1.24 1.08 12.32
N GLN A 43 2.45 0.67 12.72
CA GLN A 43 3.40 -0.05 11.86
C GLN A 43 2.82 -1.40 11.40
N ARG A 44 2.26 -2.20 12.32
CA ARG A 44 1.60 -3.48 11.98
C ARG A 44 0.46 -3.28 11.00
N LYS A 45 -0.38 -2.27 11.20
CA LYS A 45 -1.48 -1.91 10.29
C LYS A 45 -0.96 -1.51 8.91
N ALA A 46 0.10 -0.70 8.86
CA ALA A 46 0.72 -0.29 7.59
C ALA A 46 1.34 -1.47 6.82
N ILE A 47 2.01 -2.39 7.52
CA ILE A 47 2.58 -3.61 6.90
C ILE A 47 1.48 -4.51 6.36
N ARG A 48 0.40 -4.73 7.14
CA ARG A 48 -0.75 -5.53 6.69
C ARG A 48 -1.39 -4.94 5.43
N LYS A 49 -1.63 -3.62 5.43
CA LYS A 49 -2.16 -2.90 4.25
C LYS A 49 -1.22 -3.02 3.05
N LYS A 50 0.09 -2.87 3.25
CA LYS A 50 1.07 -3.03 2.17
C LYS A 50 1.03 -4.45 1.57
N ARG A 51 0.99 -5.49 2.41
CA ARG A 51 0.92 -6.89 1.97
C ARG A 51 -0.36 -7.17 1.17
N GLU A 52 -1.49 -6.68 1.65
CA GLU A 52 -2.77 -6.78 0.94
C GLU A 52 -2.70 -6.13 -0.45
N LEU A 53 -2.21 -4.88 -0.54
CA LEU A 53 -2.06 -4.19 -1.83
C LEU A 53 -1.11 -4.93 -2.77
N THR A 54 -0.02 -5.50 -2.26
CA THR A 54 0.90 -6.32 -3.06
C THR A 54 0.22 -7.60 -3.54
N SER A 55 -0.54 -8.28 -2.67
CA SER A 55 -1.27 -9.50 -3.01
C SER A 55 -2.34 -9.27 -4.08
N LEU A 56 -2.95 -8.09 -4.10
CA LEU A 56 -3.92 -7.67 -5.12
C LEU A 56 -3.25 -7.15 -6.40
N GLY A 57 -1.93 -7.30 -6.54
CA GLY A 57 -1.21 -6.91 -7.76
C GLY A 57 -1.18 -5.42 -8.02
N LYS A 58 -1.27 -4.57 -6.98
CA LYS A 58 -1.27 -3.11 -7.17
C LYS A 58 0.00 -2.65 -7.91
N PRO A 59 -0.14 -1.93 -9.03
CA PRO A 59 0.99 -1.41 -9.80
C PRO A 59 1.99 -0.61 -8.96
N LYS A 60 3.29 -0.87 -9.18
CA LYS A 60 4.37 -0.12 -8.54
C LYS A 60 4.38 1.32 -9.05
N ARG A 61 4.66 2.26 -8.15
CA ARG A 61 4.80 3.69 -8.47
C ARG A 61 5.81 3.92 -9.60
N PRO A 62 5.63 4.99 -10.39
CA PRO A 62 6.55 5.28 -11.48
C PRO A 62 7.94 5.59 -10.91
N ARG A 63 8.97 5.07 -11.57
CA ARG A 63 10.37 5.26 -11.19
C ARG A 63 10.82 6.68 -11.55
N SER A 64 11.56 7.31 -10.65
CA SER A 64 12.23 8.59 -10.97
C SER A 64 13.46 8.35 -11.85
N PRO A 65 13.97 9.37 -12.56
CA PRO A 65 15.18 9.24 -13.38
C PRO A 65 16.36 8.67 -12.60
N PHE A 66 16.55 9.14 -11.36
CA PHE A 66 17.58 8.63 -10.48
C PHE A 66 17.33 7.19 -10.03
N ASN A 67 16.08 6.75 -9.84
CA ASN A 67 15.82 5.34 -9.50
C ASN A 67 16.18 4.40 -10.64
N ILE A 68 15.99 4.83 -11.89
CA ILE A 68 16.34 4.05 -13.09
C ILE A 68 17.86 3.94 -13.18
N PHE A 69 18.56 5.08 -13.14
CA PHE A 69 20.03 5.11 -13.07
C PHE A 69 20.57 4.25 -11.92
N MET A 70 20.05 4.44 -10.71
CA MET A 70 20.45 3.64 -9.55
C MET A 70 20.25 2.15 -9.80
N SER A 71 19.13 1.71 -10.39
CA SER A 71 18.90 0.28 -10.65
C SER A 71 19.85 -0.33 -11.67
N GLU A 72 20.34 0.45 -12.64
CA GLU A 72 21.29 0.00 -13.65
C GLU A 72 22.71 -0.07 -13.08
N HIS A 73 23.11 0.94 -12.31
CA HIS A 73 24.50 1.11 -11.86
C HIS A 73 24.77 0.53 -10.46
N PHE A 74 23.77 -0.05 -9.77
CA PHE A 74 23.93 -0.53 -8.39
C PHE A 74 24.95 -1.68 -8.23
N ALA A 75 25.02 -2.56 -9.21
CA ALA A 75 25.95 -3.70 -9.18
C ALA A 75 27.41 -3.21 -9.17
N GLU A 76 27.70 -2.23 -10.03
CA GLU A 76 29.04 -1.66 -10.27
C GLU A 76 29.41 -0.52 -9.32
N ALA A 77 28.45 -0.05 -8.52
CA ALA A 77 28.65 1.06 -7.59
C ALA A 77 29.78 0.79 -6.57
N ARG A 78 30.56 1.84 -6.30
CA ARG A 78 31.67 1.81 -5.34
C ARG A 78 31.15 1.73 -3.91
N GLY A 79 31.68 0.79 -3.13
CA GLY A 79 31.36 0.64 -1.71
C GLY A 79 31.06 -0.82 -1.34
N SER A 80 31.51 -1.23 -0.16
CA SER A 80 31.29 -2.59 0.38
C SER A 80 29.89 -2.76 0.98
N THR A 81 29.28 -1.67 1.47
CA THR A 81 27.95 -1.67 2.08
C THR A 81 26.93 -0.99 1.19
N THR A 82 25.65 -1.38 1.30
CA THR A 82 24.54 -0.74 0.57
C THR A 82 24.48 0.78 0.76
N PRO A 83 24.65 1.34 1.98
CA PRO A 83 24.72 2.79 2.15
C PRO A 83 25.93 3.43 1.45
N GLY A 84 27.09 2.77 1.45
CA GLY A 84 28.28 3.23 0.75
C GLY A 84 28.06 3.31 -0.77
N LYS A 85 27.51 2.23 -1.36
CA LYS A 85 27.11 2.19 -2.77
C LYS A 85 26.14 3.31 -3.14
N MET A 86 25.15 3.53 -2.29
CA MET A 86 24.15 4.57 -2.50
C MET A 86 24.76 5.98 -2.50
N LYS A 87 25.77 6.21 -1.64
CA LYS A 87 26.50 7.49 -1.60
C LYS A 87 27.30 7.71 -2.89
N SER A 88 28.04 6.70 -3.37
CA SER A 88 28.75 6.78 -4.65
C SER A 88 27.80 7.09 -5.80
N LEU A 89 26.69 6.35 -5.92
CA LEU A 89 25.72 6.56 -6.99
C LEU A 89 25.12 7.96 -6.97
N LEU A 90 24.91 8.54 -5.80
CA LEU A 90 24.39 9.90 -5.71
C LEU A 90 25.41 10.93 -6.21
N GLU A 91 26.70 10.72 -5.91
CA GLU A 91 27.79 11.56 -6.41
C GLU A 91 27.93 11.41 -7.93
N ASP A 92 27.94 10.17 -8.43
CA ASP A 92 28.02 9.86 -9.86
C ASP A 92 26.82 10.48 -10.61
N TRP A 93 25.61 10.37 -10.06
CA TRP A 93 24.42 11.02 -10.61
C TRP A 93 24.52 12.55 -10.64
N ARG A 94 25.09 13.18 -9.60
CA ARG A 94 25.28 14.63 -9.58
C ARG A 94 26.25 15.06 -10.68
N ASN A 95 27.31 14.29 -10.89
CA ASN A 95 28.36 14.56 -11.88
C ASN A 95 27.98 14.23 -13.32
N LEU A 96 26.92 13.45 -13.57
CA LEU A 96 26.43 13.17 -14.92
C LEU A 96 26.07 14.46 -15.69
N LEU A 97 26.43 14.47 -16.96
CA LEU A 97 26.14 15.55 -17.89
C LEU A 97 24.65 15.64 -18.22
N GLY A 98 24.19 16.82 -18.63
CA GLY A 98 22.78 17.07 -18.92
C GLY A 98 22.18 16.12 -19.96
N HIS A 99 22.93 15.81 -21.03
CA HIS A 99 22.48 14.89 -22.07
C HIS A 99 22.40 13.43 -21.58
N GLN A 100 23.32 12.99 -20.72
CA GLN A 100 23.25 11.65 -20.12
C GLN A 100 22.05 11.55 -19.17
N LYS A 101 21.79 12.60 -18.38
CA LYS A 101 20.58 12.71 -17.54
C LYS A 101 19.29 12.70 -18.37
N GLN A 102 19.33 13.21 -19.60
CA GLN A 102 18.16 13.28 -20.47
C GLN A 102 17.62 11.90 -20.82
N VAL A 103 18.48 10.90 -21.04
CA VAL A 103 18.07 9.52 -21.30
C VAL A 103 17.21 8.99 -20.14
N TYR A 104 17.69 9.13 -18.91
CA TYR A 104 16.94 8.71 -17.71
C TYR A 104 15.66 9.51 -17.48
N LYS A 105 15.61 10.79 -17.90
CA LYS A 105 14.38 11.57 -17.87
C LYS A 105 13.34 10.99 -18.82
N GLN A 106 13.71 10.65 -20.05
CA GLN A 106 12.79 10.03 -21.00
C GLN A 106 12.29 8.68 -20.49
N LEU A 107 13.18 7.82 -19.99
CA LEU A 107 12.78 6.54 -19.39
C LEU A 107 11.81 6.71 -18.21
N ALA A 108 11.96 7.77 -17.42
CA ALA A 108 11.03 8.08 -16.34
C ALA A 108 9.67 8.60 -16.85
N GLU A 109 9.63 9.34 -17.95
CA GLU A 109 8.36 9.73 -18.59
C GLU A 109 7.63 8.51 -19.16
N ASP A 110 8.35 7.59 -19.81
CA ASP A 110 7.77 6.33 -20.30
C ASP A 110 7.22 5.47 -19.14
N ASP A 111 7.95 5.39 -18.02
CA ASP A 111 7.51 4.65 -16.84
C ASP A 111 6.28 5.32 -16.18
N LYS A 112 6.11 6.64 -16.29
CA LYS A 112 4.86 7.32 -15.89
C LYS A 112 3.69 6.92 -16.79
N VAL A 113 3.90 6.78 -18.10
CA VAL A 113 2.85 6.32 -19.03
C VAL A 113 2.46 4.88 -18.70
N ARG A 114 3.44 3.99 -18.51
CA ARG A 114 3.23 2.61 -18.03
C ARG A 114 2.38 2.59 -16.76
N TYR A 115 2.78 3.33 -15.72
CA TYR A 115 2.04 3.36 -14.46
C TYR A 115 0.61 3.89 -14.64
N LYS A 116 0.39 4.93 -15.45
CA LYS A 116 -0.95 5.48 -15.71
C LYS A 116 -1.88 4.43 -16.33
N ASN A 117 -1.37 3.62 -17.25
CA ASN A 117 -2.13 2.57 -17.90
C ASN A 117 -2.42 1.43 -16.92
N GLU A 118 -1.39 0.90 -16.26
CA GLU A 118 -1.53 -0.21 -15.30
C GLU A 118 -2.47 0.17 -14.13
N ILE A 119 -2.32 1.36 -13.55
CA ILE A 119 -3.13 1.75 -12.40
C ILE A 119 -4.60 1.94 -12.79
N LYS A 120 -4.87 2.36 -14.04
CA LYS A 120 -6.24 2.49 -14.53
C LYS A 120 -6.90 1.11 -14.63
N SER A 121 -6.25 0.16 -15.30
CA SER A 121 -6.76 -1.21 -15.42
C SER A 121 -6.91 -1.88 -14.06
N TRP A 122 -5.97 -1.64 -13.14
CA TRP A 122 -6.04 -2.16 -11.77
C TRP A 122 -7.22 -1.56 -11.00
N GLU A 123 -7.45 -0.25 -11.08
CA GLU A 123 -8.59 0.40 -10.42
C GLU A 123 -9.93 -0.07 -10.99
N GLU A 124 -10.03 -0.28 -12.29
CA GLU A 124 -11.21 -0.88 -12.94
C GLU A 124 -11.46 -2.30 -12.40
N HIS A 125 -10.42 -3.13 -12.32
CA HIS A 125 -10.53 -4.46 -11.74
C HIS A 125 -10.94 -4.43 -10.24
N MET A 126 -10.42 -3.48 -9.46
CA MET A 126 -10.80 -3.32 -8.05
C MET A 126 -12.28 -2.93 -7.89
N VAL A 127 -12.84 -2.16 -8.82
CA VAL A 127 -14.28 -1.88 -8.86
C VAL A 127 -15.06 -3.17 -9.08
N ASP A 128 -14.65 -3.98 -10.06
CA ASP A 128 -15.41 -5.16 -10.47
C ASP A 128 -15.49 -6.21 -9.35
N ILE A 129 -14.44 -6.34 -8.54
CA ILE A 129 -14.41 -7.22 -7.36
C ILE A 129 -15.03 -6.57 -6.10
N GLY A 130 -15.59 -5.36 -6.21
CA GLY A 130 -16.24 -4.64 -5.10
C GLY A 130 -15.28 -4.01 -4.08
N ARG A 131 -13.98 -3.94 -4.36
CA ARG A 131 -12.93 -3.35 -3.51
C ARG A 131 -12.67 -1.88 -3.85
N GLU A 132 -13.75 -1.10 -3.91
CA GLU A 132 -13.67 0.34 -4.20
C GLU A 132 -12.90 1.14 -3.13
N ASP A 133 -12.74 0.58 -1.92
CA ASP A 133 -11.97 1.14 -0.81
C ASP A 133 -10.48 1.36 -1.13
N LEU A 134 -9.96 0.67 -2.15
CA LEU A 134 -8.53 0.69 -2.50
C LEU A 134 -8.19 1.64 -3.65
N ILE A 135 -9.20 2.27 -4.24
CA ILE A 135 -9.12 3.14 -5.42
C ILE A 135 -8.85 4.59 -5.00
N ARG A 136 -8.23 5.39 -5.88
CA ARG A 136 -8.00 6.82 -5.62
C ARG A 136 -9.32 7.60 -5.61
N GLU A 137 -9.40 8.61 -4.75
CA GLU A 137 -10.59 9.47 -4.63
C GLU A 137 -10.97 10.17 -5.95
N GLN A 138 -9.96 10.55 -6.75
CA GLN A 138 -10.18 11.17 -8.06
C GLN A 138 -10.91 10.24 -9.04
N THR A 139 -10.63 8.95 -9.01
CA THR A 139 -11.29 7.96 -9.89
C THR A 139 -12.69 7.61 -9.39
N LEU A 140 -12.90 7.52 -8.08
CA LEU A 140 -14.23 7.40 -7.47
C LEU A 140 -15.13 8.60 -7.81
N SER A 141 -14.59 9.82 -7.73
CA SER A 141 -15.31 11.05 -8.05
C SER A 141 -15.74 11.12 -9.52
N LYS A 142 -14.87 10.67 -10.45
CA LYS A 142 -15.21 10.56 -11.88
C LYS A 142 -16.32 9.53 -12.11
N LYS A 143 -16.25 8.37 -11.44
CA LYS A 143 -17.29 7.32 -11.53
C LYS A 143 -18.66 7.80 -11.01
N LYS A 144 -18.68 8.53 -9.89
CA LYS A 144 -19.92 9.11 -9.37
C LYS A 144 -20.53 10.12 -10.34
N LYS A 145 -19.70 10.97 -10.98
CA LYS A 145 -20.15 11.91 -12.01
C LYS A 145 -20.67 11.22 -13.27
N THR A 146 -20.06 10.11 -13.70
CA THR A 146 -20.55 9.35 -14.87
C THR A 146 -21.82 8.56 -14.57
N ALA A 147 -21.97 8.02 -13.35
CA ALA A 147 -23.20 7.37 -12.91
C ALA A 147 -24.40 8.33 -12.87
N VAL A 148 -24.20 9.55 -12.39
CA VAL A 148 -25.26 10.59 -12.35
C VAL A 148 -25.63 11.09 -13.75
N LYS A 149 -24.74 10.98 -14.74
CA LYS A 149 -24.98 11.42 -16.12
C LYS A 149 -25.60 10.35 -17.03
N ARG A 150 -25.70 9.08 -16.61
CA ARG A 150 -26.40 8.06 -17.41
C ARG A 150 -27.92 8.17 -17.17
N PRO A 151 -28.75 8.43 -18.19
CA PRO A 151 -30.19 8.36 -18.04
C PRO A 151 -30.61 6.91 -17.69
N PRO A 152 -31.70 6.72 -16.92
CA PRO A 152 -32.13 5.39 -16.52
C PRO A 152 -32.47 4.56 -17.76
N ALA A 153 -31.87 3.37 -17.85
CA ALA A 153 -32.15 2.42 -18.93
C ALA A 153 -33.64 2.05 -18.90
N VAL A 154 -34.37 2.45 -19.94
CA VAL A 154 -35.78 2.11 -20.14
C VAL A 154 -35.89 0.59 -20.25
N LYS A 155 -36.56 -0.04 -19.28
CA LYS A 155 -36.93 -1.46 -19.32
C LYS A 155 -37.91 -1.67 -20.47
N SER A 156 -37.49 -2.34 -21.55
CA SER A 156 -38.41 -2.81 -22.59
C SER A 156 -39.15 -4.06 -22.09
N THR A 157 -40.39 -3.87 -21.61
CA THR A 157 -41.31 -4.97 -21.32
C THR A 157 -41.90 -5.48 -22.64
N LYS A 158 -41.52 -6.71 -23.03
CA LYS A 158 -42.21 -7.46 -24.09
C LYS A 158 -43.65 -7.75 -23.63
N LYS A 159 -44.65 -7.16 -24.30
CA LYS A 159 -46.06 -7.58 -24.16
C LYS A 159 -46.31 -8.79 -25.05
N ALA A 160 -46.54 -9.95 -24.43
CA ALA A 160 -47.24 -11.07 -25.07
C ALA A 160 -48.71 -10.69 -25.24
N LYS A 161 -49.24 -10.81 -26.46
CA LYS A 161 -50.66 -10.64 -26.76
C LYS A 161 -51.26 -12.02 -27.03
N THR A 162 -51.92 -12.56 -26.01
CA THR A 162 -52.90 -13.65 -26.12
C THR A 162 -54.05 -13.19 -27.03
N THR A 163 -54.41 -14.03 -28.00
CA THR A 163 -55.65 -13.91 -28.77
C THR A 163 -56.50 -15.13 -28.47
N ALA A 164 -57.70 -14.88 -27.94
CA ALA A 164 -58.75 -15.87 -27.80
C ALA A 164 -60.09 -15.23 -28.22
N ALA A 165 -60.74 -15.92 -29.15
CA ALA A 165 -62.16 -16.00 -29.48
C ALA A 165 -62.93 -14.73 -29.92
N LYS A 166 -63.50 -14.81 -31.14
CA LYS A 166 -64.90 -15.20 -31.29
C LYS A 166 -65.13 -15.88 -32.65
#